data_AF-A0A7V9BVE9-F1
#
_entry.id   AF-A0A7V9BVE9-F1
#
_cell.length_a   1.000
_cell.length_b   1.000
_cell.length_c   1.000
_cell.angle_alpha   90.00
_cell.angle_beta   90.00
_cell.angle_gamma   90.00
#
_symmetry.space_group_name_H-M   'P 1'
#
loop_
_entity.id
_entity.type
_entity.pdbx_description
1 polymer ?
#
loop_
_entity_poly.entity_id
_entity_poly.type
_entity_poly.pdbx_seq_one_letter_code
_entity_poly.pdbx_strand_id
1 'polypeptide(L)'
;MMIDTRRAARAGVVSATRGIGALVAALVLAGCSTGTSALPSANPLDSSPVGQAAPVTDPVAFFRMQEQVCRAHAQKQGNAQVEPARFAKAKLVRALGGGTFIIADGMGTRLAVRPAARSVLPESGKVTDIMPAPYGIGCPSEIFEGASED
;
A
#
# COMPACT_ATOMS: atom_id res chain seq x y z
N MET A 1 29.56 16.89 -43.43
CA MET A 1 28.84 17.73 -42.44
C MET A 1 28.39 16.80 -41.33
N MET A 2 29.17 16.37 -40.33
CA MET A 2 29.92 17.12 -39.30
C MET A 2 29.11 18.25 -38.67
N ILE A 3 28.55 18.02 -37.47
CA ILE A 3 28.84 18.77 -36.24
C ILE A 3 28.55 17.85 -35.03
N ASP A 4 29.61 17.68 -34.25
CA ASP A 4 29.72 17.08 -32.93
C ASP A 4 29.36 18.14 -31.88
N THR A 5 28.65 17.79 -30.79
CA THR A 5 28.64 18.66 -29.60
C THR A 5 28.53 17.80 -28.34
N ARG A 6 29.66 17.23 -27.96
CA ARG A 6 29.95 16.88 -26.56
C ARG A 6 29.87 18.12 -25.67
N ARG A 7 29.18 18.04 -24.54
CA ARG A 7 29.46 18.89 -23.38
C ARG A 7 29.59 18.05 -22.12
N ALA A 8 30.84 17.89 -21.71
CA ALA A 8 31.27 17.39 -20.42
C ALA A 8 31.34 18.53 -19.38
N ALA A 9 31.63 18.13 -18.13
CA ALA A 9 32.05 18.90 -16.93
C ALA A 9 30.96 19.05 -15.86
N ARG A 10 31.20 18.93 -14.55
CA ARG A 10 32.38 18.69 -13.68
C ARG A 10 31.80 18.49 -12.26
N ALA A 11 32.24 17.50 -11.47
CA ALA A 11 33.17 17.63 -10.33
C ALA A 11 32.68 18.49 -9.12
N GLY A 12 32.87 17.97 -7.89
CA GLY A 12 32.81 18.75 -6.64
C GLY A 12 32.14 18.01 -5.48
N VAL A 13 32.81 17.11 -4.73
CA VAL A 13 33.74 17.35 -3.60
C VAL A 13 33.03 17.44 -2.23
N VAL A 14 33.47 16.52 -1.37
CA VAL A 14 33.27 16.35 0.08
C VAL A 14 33.79 17.54 0.89
N SER A 15 33.07 17.95 1.94
CA SER A 15 33.54 18.61 3.19
C SER A 15 32.34 19.27 3.91
N ALA A 16 32.26 19.47 5.23
CA ALA A 16 33.02 19.03 6.39
C ALA A 16 32.27 19.53 7.66
N THR A 17 32.38 18.76 8.74
CA THR A 17 32.54 19.16 10.16
C THR A 17 31.94 20.45 10.73
N ARG A 18 31.25 20.30 11.88
CA ARG A 18 31.27 21.12 13.12
C ARG A 18 30.25 20.48 14.08
N GLY A 19 30.54 20.02 15.30
CA GLY A 19 31.62 20.32 16.24
C GLY A 19 31.10 21.20 17.38
N ILE A 20 31.19 20.68 18.62
CA ILE A 20 31.25 21.43 19.90
C ILE A 20 29.87 21.97 20.36
N GLY A 21 29.44 21.89 21.61
CA GLY A 21 30.05 21.57 22.89
C GLY A 21 29.09 22.08 23.98
N ALA A 22 29.24 21.52 25.18
CA ALA A 22 28.41 21.73 26.36
C ALA A 22 28.19 23.21 26.76
N LEU A 23 27.03 23.48 27.40
CA LEU A 23 26.95 24.52 28.41
C LEU A 23 25.91 24.16 29.49
N VAL A 24 26.42 24.16 30.72
CA VAL A 24 25.76 23.85 32.00
C VAL A 24 25.41 25.18 32.68
N ALA A 25 24.20 25.30 33.25
CA ALA A 25 23.85 26.10 34.45
C ALA A 25 22.31 26.03 34.62
N ALA A 26 21.74 25.28 35.58
CA ALA A 26 21.64 25.51 37.02
C ALA A 26 20.85 26.78 37.41
N LEU A 27 19.61 26.61 37.91
CA LEU A 27 19.13 27.30 39.12
C LEU A 27 17.88 26.60 39.72
N VAL A 28 17.76 26.74 41.03
CA VAL A 28 17.05 25.94 42.03
C VAL A 28 15.71 26.57 42.41
N LEU A 29 14.67 25.80 42.77
CA LEU A 29 13.84 26.02 43.98
C LEU A 29 12.81 24.90 44.20
N ALA A 30 12.87 24.37 45.43
CA ALA A 30 12.09 23.27 45.95
C ALA A 30 10.59 23.58 46.09
N GLY A 31 9.77 22.57 45.82
CA GLY A 31 8.38 22.47 46.24
C GLY A 31 8.04 21.00 46.41
N CYS A 32 8.14 20.50 47.65
CA CYS A 32 7.76 19.15 48.01
C CYS A 32 6.25 18.95 47.80
N SER A 33 5.86 17.99 46.98
CA SER A 33 4.58 17.30 47.10
C SER A 33 4.78 15.85 46.65
N THR A 34 4.60 14.97 47.62
CA THR A 34 4.72 13.52 47.55
C THR A 34 3.89 12.94 46.39
N GLY A 35 4.58 12.38 45.40
CA GLY A 35 3.99 11.49 44.41
C GLY A 35 5.00 10.37 44.16
N THR A 36 4.66 9.15 44.57
CA THR A 36 5.51 7.96 44.37
C THR A 36 5.85 7.80 42.89
N SER A 37 7.12 7.79 42.56
CA SER A 37 7.62 7.34 41.25
C SER A 37 9.10 7.05 41.34
N ALA A 38 9.49 5.99 40.63
CA ALA A 38 10.83 5.44 40.37
C ALA A 38 11.29 4.28 41.28
N LEU A 39 11.93 3.20 40.81
CA LEU A 39 12.44 2.65 39.51
C LEU A 39 12.95 1.19 39.87
N PRO A 40 13.45 0.28 38.98
CA PRO A 40 14.07 0.41 37.65
C PRO A 40 13.44 -0.59 36.64
N SER A 41 13.78 -0.77 35.37
CA SER A 41 15.06 -0.82 34.68
C SER A 41 14.79 -0.64 33.19
N ALA A 42 15.52 0.27 32.56
CA ALA A 42 15.74 0.18 31.13
C ALA A 42 16.73 -0.96 30.88
N ASN A 43 16.30 -2.00 30.18
CA ASN A 43 17.17 -2.79 29.32
C ASN A 43 16.51 -2.94 27.94
N PRO A 44 17.28 -2.81 26.85
CA PRO A 44 16.78 -2.66 25.50
C PRO A 44 16.61 -4.04 24.86
N LEU A 45 15.48 -4.24 24.17
CA LEU A 45 15.09 -5.35 23.27
C LEU A 45 13.68 -5.77 23.67
N ASP A 46 12.65 -5.24 23.01
CA ASP A 46 11.62 -6.12 22.48
C ASP A 46 10.78 -5.36 21.45
N SER A 47 10.86 -5.84 20.22
CA SER A 47 9.73 -6.08 19.33
C SER A 47 8.54 -5.13 19.53
N SER A 48 8.43 -4.11 18.67
CA SER A 48 7.12 -3.49 18.44
C SER A 48 6.10 -4.61 18.25
N PRO A 49 4.99 -4.64 19.00
CA PRO A 49 3.99 -5.67 18.82
C PRO A 49 3.57 -5.59 17.35
N VAL A 50 3.67 -6.74 16.66
CA VAL A 50 3.13 -6.94 15.33
C VAL A 50 1.71 -6.40 15.38
N GLY A 51 1.54 -5.18 14.87
CA GLY A 51 0.28 -4.48 14.91
C GLY A 51 -0.71 -5.42 14.25
N GLN A 52 -1.71 -5.85 15.01
CA GLN A 52 -2.84 -6.57 14.45
C GLN A 52 -3.28 -5.79 13.22
N ALA A 53 -3.07 -6.37 12.04
CA ALA A 53 -3.52 -5.76 10.80
C ALA A 53 -5.02 -5.54 10.98
N ALA A 54 -5.42 -4.26 11.07
CA ALA A 54 -6.83 -3.90 11.18
C ALA A 54 -7.61 -4.69 10.10
N PRO A 55 -8.83 -5.17 10.38
CA PRO A 55 -9.66 -5.75 9.33
C PRO A 55 -9.68 -4.74 8.18
N VAL A 56 -9.19 -5.16 7.00
CA VAL A 56 -8.99 -4.27 5.85
C VAL A 56 -10.38 -3.78 5.45
N THR A 57 -10.78 -2.64 6.01
CA THR A 57 -12.10 -2.05 5.81
C THR A 57 -12.07 -1.10 4.60
N ASP A 58 -10.86 -0.72 4.16
CA ASP A 58 -10.65 0.08 2.97
C ASP A 58 -10.69 -0.80 1.70
N PRO A 59 -11.74 -0.69 0.86
CA PRO A 59 -11.86 -1.47 -0.36
C PRO A 59 -10.79 -1.14 -1.41
N VAL A 60 -10.28 0.10 -1.43
CA VAL A 60 -9.25 0.51 -2.38
C VAL A 60 -7.91 -0.09 -1.99
N ALA A 61 -7.57 -0.06 -0.69
CA ALA A 61 -6.37 -0.70 -0.17
C ALA A 61 -6.41 -2.22 -0.41
N PHE A 62 -7.55 -2.88 -0.13
CA PHE A 62 -7.74 -4.29 -0.42
C PHE A 62 -7.48 -4.61 -1.90
N PHE A 63 -8.08 -3.83 -2.81
CA PHE A 63 -7.91 -4.04 -4.23
C PHE A 63 -6.45 -3.85 -4.69
N ARG A 64 -5.77 -2.80 -4.20
CA ARG A 64 -4.36 -2.52 -4.52
C ARG A 64 -3.42 -3.65 -4.12
N MET A 65 -3.67 -4.31 -2.99
CA MET A 65 -2.86 -5.45 -2.56
C MET A 65 -2.94 -6.65 -3.52
N GLN A 66 -3.99 -6.74 -4.35
CA GLN A 66 -4.15 -7.84 -5.29
C GLN A 66 -3.24 -7.76 -6.51
N GLU A 67 -2.55 -6.63 -6.75
CA GLU A 67 -1.65 -6.46 -7.89
C GLU A 67 -0.62 -7.61 -7.98
N GLN A 68 0.04 -7.89 -6.86
CA GLN A 68 1.07 -8.94 -6.78
C GLN A 68 0.48 -10.33 -7.01
N VAL A 69 -0.72 -10.55 -6.51
CA VAL A 69 -1.45 -11.82 -6.61
C VAL A 69 -1.86 -12.09 -8.05
N CYS A 70 -2.44 -11.10 -8.74
CA CYS A 70 -2.75 -11.18 -10.17
C CYS A 70 -1.48 -11.38 -11.00
N ARG A 71 -0.42 -10.60 -10.74
CA ARG A 71 0.83 -10.73 -11.47
C ARG A 71 1.42 -12.14 -11.36
N ALA A 72 1.50 -12.69 -10.15
CA ALA A 72 2.00 -14.04 -9.92
C ALA A 72 1.13 -15.09 -10.62
N HIS A 73 -0.19 -14.93 -10.60
CA HIS A 73 -1.11 -15.81 -11.32
C HIS A 73 -0.88 -15.74 -12.84
N ALA A 74 -0.86 -14.55 -13.42
CA ALA A 74 -0.65 -14.36 -14.85
C ALA A 74 0.70 -14.96 -15.31
N GLN A 75 1.77 -14.76 -14.54
CA GLN A 75 3.08 -15.39 -14.81
C GLN A 75 3.01 -16.92 -14.78
N LYS A 76 2.30 -17.49 -13.81
CA LYS A 76 2.14 -18.95 -13.69
C LYS A 76 1.36 -19.55 -14.86
N GLN A 77 0.35 -18.85 -15.38
CA GLN A 77 -0.49 -19.31 -16.48
C GLN A 77 0.03 -18.95 -17.87
N GLY A 78 1.05 -18.10 -17.97
CA GLY A 78 1.51 -17.55 -19.25
C GLY A 78 0.56 -16.49 -19.84
N ASN A 79 -0.29 -15.89 -19.00
CA ASN A 79 -1.26 -14.87 -19.39
C ASN A 79 -0.66 -13.47 -19.37
N ALA A 80 -1.30 -12.54 -20.09
CA ALA A 80 -0.97 -11.13 -20.00
C ALA A 80 -1.18 -10.61 -18.57
N GLN A 81 -0.20 -9.85 -18.07
CA GLN A 81 -0.28 -9.24 -16.75
C GLN A 81 -1.28 -8.07 -16.77
N VAL A 82 -2.04 -7.94 -15.70
CA VAL A 82 -2.83 -6.73 -15.47
C VAL A 82 -1.90 -5.54 -15.23
N GLU A 83 -2.16 -4.45 -15.96
CA GLU A 83 -1.36 -3.23 -15.88
C GLU A 83 -1.29 -2.69 -14.43
N PRO A 84 -0.09 -2.47 -13.85
CA PRO A 84 0.04 -1.99 -12.47
C PRO A 84 -0.69 -0.66 -12.21
N ALA A 85 -0.77 0.20 -13.23
CA ALA A 85 -1.47 1.48 -13.16
C ALA A 85 -2.96 1.32 -12.81
N ARG A 86 -3.59 0.20 -13.17
CA ARG A 86 -4.99 -0.10 -12.82
C ARG A 86 -5.19 -0.24 -11.31
N PHE A 87 -4.26 -0.88 -10.62
CA PHE A 87 -4.30 -1.00 -9.16
C PHE A 87 -3.90 0.32 -8.49
N ALA A 88 -2.75 0.87 -8.87
CA ALA A 88 -2.16 2.05 -8.22
C ALA A 88 -3.10 3.27 -8.22
N LYS A 89 -3.84 3.49 -9.31
CA LYS A 89 -4.76 4.63 -9.47
C LYS A 89 -6.22 4.31 -9.13
N ALA A 90 -6.50 3.14 -8.54
CA ALA A 90 -7.85 2.78 -8.15
C ALA A 90 -8.44 3.77 -7.12
N LYS A 91 -9.75 3.99 -7.21
CA LYS A 91 -10.50 4.91 -6.35
C LYS A 91 -11.88 4.38 -6.00
N LEU A 92 -12.36 4.73 -4.82
CA LEU A 92 -13.73 4.42 -4.40
C LEU A 92 -14.72 5.27 -5.21
N VAL A 93 -15.78 4.64 -5.73
CA VAL A 93 -16.85 5.32 -6.48
C VAL A 93 -18.08 5.46 -5.58
N ARG A 94 -18.57 4.37 -5.00
CA ARG A 94 -19.73 4.37 -4.08
C ARG A 94 -19.75 3.12 -3.20
N ALA A 95 -20.41 3.20 -2.05
CA ALA A 95 -20.78 2.03 -1.26
C ALA A 95 -22.18 1.53 -1.69
N LEU A 96 -22.37 0.21 -1.75
CA LEU A 96 -23.69 -0.40 -2.05
C LEU A 96 -24.41 -0.87 -0.78
N GLY A 97 -23.74 -0.87 0.37
CA GLY A 97 -24.22 -1.50 1.60
C GLY A 97 -23.74 -2.95 1.72
N GLY A 98 -23.96 -3.57 2.90
CA GLY A 98 -23.58 -4.96 3.14
C GLY A 98 -22.08 -5.27 2.99
N GLY A 99 -21.21 -4.27 3.18
CA GLY A 99 -19.76 -4.43 3.00
C GLY A 99 -19.28 -4.52 1.55
N THR A 100 -20.14 -4.16 0.58
CA THR A 100 -19.80 -4.13 -0.84
C THR A 100 -19.59 -2.70 -1.33
N PHE A 101 -18.53 -2.49 -2.09
CA PHE A 101 -18.11 -1.18 -2.57
C PHE A 101 -17.83 -1.22 -4.07
N ILE A 102 -18.32 -0.25 -4.82
CA ILE A 102 -17.89 -0.06 -6.20
C ILE A 102 -16.63 0.80 -6.19
N ILE A 103 -15.56 0.28 -6.78
CA ILE A 103 -14.36 1.04 -7.12
C ILE A 103 -14.28 1.22 -8.63
N ALA A 104 -13.51 2.21 -9.05
CA ALA A 104 -13.00 2.31 -10.41
C ALA A 104 -11.49 2.07 -10.34
N ASP A 105 -10.97 1.23 -11.22
CA ASP A 105 -9.53 1.06 -11.40
C ASP A 105 -8.90 2.31 -12.03
N GLY A 106 -7.59 2.27 -12.21
CA GLY A 106 -6.81 3.34 -12.83
C GLY A 106 -7.11 3.66 -14.30
N MET A 107 -7.90 2.82 -14.97
CA MET A 107 -8.26 2.92 -16.38
C MET A 107 -9.77 3.12 -16.59
N GLY A 108 -10.57 3.17 -15.52
CA GLY A 108 -12.00 3.41 -15.53
C GLY A 108 -12.88 2.16 -15.45
N THR A 109 -12.31 0.95 -15.42
CA THR A 109 -13.06 -0.30 -15.21
C THR A 109 -13.62 -0.33 -13.79
N ARG A 110 -14.92 -0.61 -13.66
CA ARG A 110 -15.59 -0.66 -12.35
C ARG A 110 -15.73 -2.09 -11.87
N LEU A 111 -15.51 -2.26 -10.57
CA LEU A 111 -15.52 -3.57 -9.91
C LEU A 111 -16.21 -3.44 -8.55
N ALA A 112 -16.96 -4.47 -8.18
CA ALA A 112 -17.51 -4.57 -6.84
C ALA A 112 -16.49 -5.28 -5.93
N VAL A 113 -16.13 -4.66 -4.83
CA VAL A 113 -15.12 -5.15 -3.89
C VAL A 113 -15.77 -5.42 -2.55
N ARG A 114 -15.49 -6.61 -1.99
CA ARG A 114 -15.95 -7.07 -0.68
C ARG A 114 -14.75 -7.40 0.20
N PRO A 115 -14.16 -6.42 0.90
CA PRO A 115 -12.92 -6.64 1.65
C PRO A 115 -13.06 -7.69 2.75
N ALA A 116 -14.20 -7.72 3.44
CA ALA A 116 -14.52 -8.71 4.47
C ALA A 116 -14.62 -10.14 3.92
N ALA A 117 -15.14 -10.30 2.70
CA ALA A 117 -15.22 -11.58 2.00
C ALA A 117 -13.96 -11.90 1.19
N ARG A 118 -12.96 -10.99 1.18
CA ARG A 118 -11.71 -11.07 0.41
C ARG A 118 -11.93 -11.32 -1.09
N SER A 119 -12.93 -10.68 -1.67
CA SER A 119 -13.28 -10.87 -3.08
C SER A 119 -13.54 -9.61 -3.86
N VAL A 120 -13.36 -9.74 -5.16
CA VAL A 120 -13.60 -8.77 -6.22
C VAL A 120 -14.54 -9.43 -7.22
N LEU A 121 -15.58 -8.70 -7.60
CA LEU A 121 -16.68 -9.14 -8.46
C LEU A 121 -16.79 -8.17 -9.64
N PRO A 122 -17.51 -8.54 -10.72
CA PRO A 122 -17.97 -7.59 -11.72
C PRO A 122 -18.75 -6.44 -11.09
N GLU A 123 -18.90 -5.30 -11.79
CA GLU A 123 -19.64 -4.13 -11.25
C GLU A 123 -21.06 -4.47 -10.77
N SER A 124 -21.69 -5.48 -11.38
CA SER A 124 -23.01 -5.97 -10.99
C SER A 124 -23.05 -6.63 -9.59
N GLY A 125 -21.89 -7.06 -9.07
CA GLY A 125 -21.77 -7.80 -7.82
C GLY A 125 -22.20 -9.27 -7.90
N LYS A 126 -22.45 -9.82 -9.10
CA LYS A 126 -22.85 -11.22 -9.30
C LYS A 126 -21.69 -12.05 -9.84
N VAL A 127 -21.45 -13.22 -9.23
CA VAL A 127 -20.43 -14.18 -9.68
C VAL A 127 -20.75 -14.82 -11.04
N THR A 128 -22.02 -14.79 -11.44
CA THR A 128 -22.47 -15.31 -12.74
C THR A 128 -22.17 -14.36 -13.90
N ASP A 129 -21.83 -13.11 -13.60
CA ASP A 129 -21.59 -12.11 -14.62
C ASP A 129 -20.11 -12.14 -15.01
N ILE A 130 -19.83 -11.69 -16.23
CA ILE A 130 -18.50 -11.73 -16.81
C ILE A 130 -17.55 -10.79 -16.07
N MET A 131 -16.40 -11.32 -15.66
CA MET A 131 -15.32 -10.53 -15.09
C MET A 131 -14.64 -9.71 -16.21
N PRO A 132 -14.64 -8.36 -16.13
CA PRO A 132 -14.10 -7.55 -17.21
C PRO A 132 -12.60 -7.80 -17.41
N ALA A 133 -12.17 -7.79 -18.68
CA ALA A 133 -10.77 -7.81 -19.02
C ALA A 133 -10.02 -6.61 -18.40
N PRO A 134 -8.76 -6.78 -17.96
CA PRO A 134 -7.94 -8.00 -18.04
C PRO A 134 -8.12 -8.97 -16.85
N TYR A 135 -9.05 -8.71 -15.92
CA TYR A 135 -9.12 -9.40 -14.63
C TYR A 135 -9.57 -10.86 -14.73
N GLY A 136 -10.49 -11.19 -15.64
CA GLY A 136 -11.01 -12.57 -15.78
C GLY A 136 -9.97 -13.61 -16.21
N ILE A 137 -8.85 -13.16 -16.80
CA ILE A 137 -7.76 -14.02 -17.30
C ILE A 137 -6.47 -13.76 -16.51
N GLY A 138 -6.20 -12.51 -16.16
CA GLY A 138 -4.96 -12.09 -15.52
C GLY A 138 -4.95 -12.25 -13.99
N CYS A 139 -6.06 -12.65 -13.37
CA CYS A 139 -6.18 -12.76 -11.92
C CYS A 139 -6.80 -14.10 -11.48
N PRO A 140 -6.47 -14.57 -10.26
CA PRO A 140 -7.06 -15.80 -9.72
C PRO A 140 -8.55 -15.67 -9.46
N SER A 141 -9.33 -16.68 -9.88
CA SER A 141 -10.79 -16.73 -9.69
C SER A 141 -11.21 -16.89 -8.23
N GLU A 142 -10.29 -17.29 -7.35
CA GLU A 142 -10.54 -17.37 -5.90
C GLU A 142 -10.71 -15.98 -5.25
N ILE A 143 -10.19 -14.93 -5.90
CA ILE A 143 -10.31 -13.55 -5.44
C ILE A 143 -11.16 -12.74 -6.41
N PHE A 144 -10.96 -12.94 -7.71
CA PHE A 144 -11.73 -12.30 -8.77
C PHE A 144 -12.86 -13.24 -9.21
N GLU A 145 -13.92 -13.24 -8.42
CA GLU A 145 -15.09 -14.10 -8.62
C GLU A 145 -15.95 -13.53 -9.75
N GLY A 146 -15.93 -14.16 -10.92
CA GLY A 146 -16.81 -13.84 -12.04
C GLY A 146 -16.70 -14.92 -13.11
N ALA A 147 -17.65 -14.93 -14.04
CA ALA A 147 -17.54 -15.78 -15.21
C ALA A 147 -16.36 -15.30 -16.08
N SER A 148 -15.58 -16.24 -16.62
CA SER A 148 -14.58 -15.95 -17.64
C SER A 148 -15.26 -15.83 -19.00
N GLU A 149 -14.76 -14.96 -19.87
CA GLU A 149 -15.11 -15.01 -21.30
C GLU A 149 -14.41 -16.24 -21.90
N ASP A 150 -15.19 -17.19 -22.42
CA ASP A 150 -14.72 -18.41 -23.11
C ASP A 150 -14.25 -18.09 -24.54
#